data_AF-A0A2K9EKX1-F1
#
_entry.id   AF-A0A2K9EKX1-F1
#
_cell.length_a   1.000
_cell.length_b   1.000
_cell.length_c   1.000
_cell.angle_alpha   90.00
_cell.angle_beta   90.00
_cell.angle_gamma   90.00
#
_symmetry.space_group_name_H-M   'P 1'
#
loop_
_entity.id
_entity.type
_entity.pdbx_description
1 polymer ?
#
loop_
_entity_poly.entity_id
_entity_poly.type
_entity_poly.pdbx_seq_one_letter_code
_entity_poly.pdbx_strand_id
1 'polypeptide(L)'
;MNQPTETSGQLFVIVIDETYGGDEETWEADSERYRRQLEQEFEAVFQEVNVGPGADIPAFLTEVINARVPLWSAALVTFFAGKRIKENLDAWTEMAYALRRFFARPIILARHGAAVLALEAVFDELGGMPKVVRLVRYRAGHLEEDGSPAQADLGDGIEENPPTLNLGYVVHLFEIEADGVFFRVSVDGKRAQVWRSA
;
A
#
# COMPACT_ATOMS: atom_id res chain seq x y z
N MET A 1 -0.81 -22.76 -0.97
CA MET A 1 -1.17 -22.07 0.30
C MET A 1 -2.17 -20.97 -0.04
N ASN A 2 -3.24 -20.78 0.73
CA ASN A 2 -4.15 -19.65 0.49
C ASN A 2 -3.44 -18.38 0.94
N GLN A 3 -3.22 -17.43 0.02
CA GLN A 3 -2.63 -16.14 0.37
C GLN A 3 -3.62 -15.30 1.18
N PRO A 4 -3.17 -14.54 2.20
CA PRO A 4 -4.04 -13.63 2.93
C PRO A 4 -4.58 -12.54 2.00
N THR A 5 -5.75 -11.97 2.31
CA THR A 5 -6.36 -10.87 1.55
C THR A 5 -6.61 -9.69 2.48
N GLU A 6 -6.20 -8.48 2.08
CA GLU A 6 -6.45 -7.26 2.86
C GLU A 6 -7.95 -6.95 2.89
N THR A 7 -8.55 -6.97 4.08
CA THR A 7 -9.96 -6.62 4.29
C THR A 7 -10.13 -5.13 4.59
N SER A 8 -11.36 -4.61 4.50
CA SER A 8 -11.71 -3.18 4.46
C SER A 8 -11.20 -2.29 5.61
N GLY A 9 -10.67 -2.86 6.69
CA GLY A 9 -10.11 -2.11 7.82
C GLY A 9 -8.69 -2.52 8.22
N GLN A 10 -8.05 -3.39 7.44
CA GLN A 10 -6.68 -3.83 7.64
C GLN A 10 -5.73 -2.99 6.80
N LEU A 11 -4.48 -2.91 7.25
CA LEU A 11 -3.40 -2.31 6.50
C LEU A 11 -2.27 -3.31 6.52
N PHE A 12 -1.96 -3.86 5.34
CA PHE A 12 -0.87 -4.80 5.17
C PHE A 12 0.40 -4.07 4.75
N VAL A 13 1.52 -4.53 5.32
CA VAL A 13 2.87 -4.24 4.80
C VAL A 13 3.53 -5.57 4.52
N ILE A 14 4.12 -5.66 3.33
CA ILE A 14 4.79 -6.87 2.87
C ILE A 14 6.26 -6.52 2.67
N VAL A 15 7.14 -7.27 3.31
CA VAL A 15 8.59 -7.14 3.18
C VAL A 15 9.09 -8.29 2.31
N ILE A 16 9.80 -7.99 1.22
CA ILE A 16 10.39 -9.02 0.35
C ILE A 16 11.45 -9.79 1.12
N ASP A 17 11.48 -11.11 0.95
CA ASP A 17 12.55 -11.95 1.50
C ASP A 17 13.87 -11.69 0.74
N GLU A 18 14.78 -10.94 1.36
CA GLU A 18 16.07 -10.58 0.78
C GLU A 18 17.02 -11.78 0.66
N THR A 19 16.69 -12.92 1.28
CA THR A 19 17.47 -14.16 1.18
C THR A 19 17.12 -14.98 -0.06
N TYR A 20 16.04 -14.62 -0.76
CA TYR A 20 15.61 -15.31 -1.97
C TYR A 20 16.64 -15.22 -3.11
N GLY A 21 16.86 -16.33 -3.79
CA GLY A 21 17.96 -16.48 -4.77
C GLY A 21 19.34 -16.74 -4.16
N GLY A 22 19.40 -17.00 -2.84
CA GLY A 22 20.57 -17.47 -2.12
C GLY A 22 20.87 -18.97 -2.33
N ASP A 23 21.65 -19.55 -1.40
CA ASP A 23 22.02 -20.97 -1.44
C ASP A 23 20.82 -21.87 -1.12
N GLU A 24 20.46 -22.77 -2.05
CA GLU A 24 19.32 -23.68 -1.91
C GLU A 24 19.42 -24.59 -0.68
N GLU A 25 20.62 -24.99 -0.26
CA GLU A 25 20.80 -25.89 0.89
C GLU A 25 20.53 -25.19 2.23
N THR A 26 20.69 -23.87 2.30
CA THR A 26 20.53 -23.09 3.54
C THR A 26 19.37 -22.10 3.50
N TRP A 27 18.74 -21.90 2.35
CA TRP A 27 17.74 -20.86 2.12
C TRP A 27 16.60 -20.90 3.14
N GLU A 28 16.02 -22.06 3.44
CA GLU A 28 14.93 -22.16 4.42
C GLU A 28 15.35 -21.66 5.81
N ALA A 29 16.56 -21.99 6.25
CA ALA A 29 17.09 -21.56 7.55
C ALA A 29 17.46 -20.07 7.55
N ASP A 30 17.96 -19.56 6.42
CA ASP A 30 18.31 -18.15 6.26
C ASP A 30 17.07 -17.26 6.18
N SER A 31 16.04 -17.70 5.46
CA SER A 31 14.72 -17.08 5.33
C SER A 31 14.00 -17.00 6.68
N GLU A 32 13.95 -18.10 7.43
CA GLU A 32 13.35 -18.12 8.78
C GLU A 32 14.14 -17.23 9.77
N ARG A 33 15.48 -17.19 9.65
CA ARG A 33 16.31 -16.28 10.45
C ARG A 33 16.01 -14.83 10.11
N TYR A 34 15.86 -14.50 8.84
CA TYR A 34 15.52 -13.16 8.37
C TYR A 34 14.12 -12.75 8.86
N ARG A 35 13.11 -13.63 8.76
CA ARG A 35 11.78 -13.40 9.33
C ARG A 35 11.84 -13.03 10.82
N ARG A 36 12.58 -13.79 11.62
CA ARG A 36 12.75 -13.50 13.06
C ARG A 36 13.44 -12.17 13.33
N GLN A 37 14.39 -11.76 12.47
CA GLN A 37 15.03 -10.45 12.57
C GLN A 37 14.01 -9.33 12.29
N LEU A 38 13.15 -9.49 11.28
CA LEU A 38 12.07 -8.54 11.00
C LEU A 38 11.10 -8.45 12.20
N GLU A 39 10.72 -9.57 12.80
CA GLU A 39 9.84 -9.58 13.97
C GLU A 39 10.43 -8.82 15.17
N GLN A 40 11.74 -8.96 15.39
CA GLN A 40 12.47 -8.22 16.43
C GLN A 40 12.62 -6.74 16.09
N GLU A 41 12.94 -6.40 14.84
CA GLU A 41 13.16 -5.03 14.38
C GLU A 41 11.87 -4.20 14.44
N PHE A 42 10.74 -4.78 14.02
CA PHE A 42 9.47 -4.07 13.91
C PHE A 42 8.52 -4.31 15.09
N GLU A 43 8.89 -5.19 16.02
CA GLU A 43 8.05 -5.60 17.15
C GLU A 43 6.67 -6.09 16.68
N ALA A 44 6.65 -6.85 15.59
CA ALA A 44 5.45 -7.30 14.90
C ALA A 44 5.57 -8.78 14.51
N VAL A 45 4.45 -9.46 14.34
CA VAL A 45 4.43 -10.84 13.83
C VAL A 45 4.39 -10.82 12.32
N PHE A 46 5.19 -11.68 11.69
CA PHE A 46 5.23 -11.82 10.25
C PHE A 46 4.80 -13.21 9.82
N GLN A 47 3.91 -13.26 8.82
CA GLN A 47 3.50 -14.50 8.15
C GLN A 47 4.15 -14.59 6.77
N GLU A 48 4.55 -15.80 6.39
CA GLU A 48 5.04 -16.08 5.04
C GLU A 48 3.94 -15.92 4.00
N VAL A 49 4.25 -15.24 2.91
CA VAL A 49 3.37 -15.04 1.76
C VAL A 49 4.16 -15.16 0.47
N ASN A 50 3.43 -15.25 -0.63
CA ASN A 50 3.99 -15.15 -1.97
C ASN A 50 3.33 -13.99 -2.70
N VAL A 51 4.13 -13.20 -3.42
CA VAL A 51 3.68 -11.95 -4.06
C VAL A 51 3.94 -11.89 -5.56
N GLY A 52 4.31 -13.01 -6.20
CA GLY A 52 4.39 -13.06 -7.66
C GLY A 52 3.96 -14.41 -8.21
N PRO A 53 2.78 -14.54 -8.87
CA PRO A 53 2.48 -15.77 -9.57
C PRO A 53 3.54 -16.05 -10.64
N GLY A 54 4.04 -17.28 -10.66
CA GLY A 54 5.04 -17.74 -11.62
C GLY A 54 6.48 -17.47 -11.20
N ALA A 55 6.79 -16.26 -10.72
CA ALA A 55 8.12 -15.93 -10.19
C ALA A 55 8.35 -16.44 -8.76
N ASP A 56 7.27 -16.85 -8.07
CA ASP A 56 7.29 -17.42 -6.73
C ASP A 56 8.07 -16.57 -5.72
N ILE A 57 7.82 -15.26 -5.73
CA ILE A 57 8.55 -14.28 -4.93
C ILE A 57 8.14 -14.44 -3.46
N PRO A 58 9.00 -14.98 -2.58
CA PRO A 58 8.68 -15.14 -1.17
C PRO A 58 8.80 -13.80 -0.45
N ALA A 59 7.90 -13.59 0.50
CA ALA A 59 7.84 -12.37 1.27
C ALA A 59 7.19 -12.62 2.64
N PHE A 60 7.26 -11.60 3.48
CA PHE A 60 6.73 -11.61 4.83
C PHE A 60 5.70 -10.51 5.02
N LEU A 61 4.48 -10.88 5.37
CA LEU A 61 3.38 -9.96 5.59
C LEU A 61 3.18 -9.69 7.07
N THR A 62 2.98 -8.43 7.43
CA THR A 62 2.49 -8.03 8.75
C THR A 62 1.31 -7.08 8.63
N GLU A 63 0.46 -7.07 9.65
CA GLU A 63 -0.67 -6.15 9.76
C GLU A 63 -0.25 -4.97 10.65
N VAL A 64 -0.28 -3.75 10.10
CA VAL A 64 0.05 -2.53 10.86
C VAL A 64 -1.13 -2.14 11.75
N ILE A 65 -2.36 -2.46 11.35
CA ILE A 65 -3.56 -2.22 12.14
C ILE A 65 -3.81 -3.41 13.09
N ASN A 66 -3.24 -3.33 14.29
CA ASN A 66 -3.56 -4.25 15.38
C ASN A 66 -4.77 -3.73 16.18
N ALA A 67 -6.01 -3.90 15.72
CA ALA A 67 -7.31 -3.83 16.44
C ALA A 67 -7.59 -2.71 17.49
N ARG A 68 -6.66 -1.77 17.72
CA ARG A 68 -6.62 -0.83 18.85
C ARG A 68 -6.91 0.61 18.43
N VAL A 69 -7.06 0.87 17.12
CA VAL A 69 -7.33 2.22 16.59
C VAL A 69 -8.55 2.17 15.65
N PRO A 70 -9.78 2.21 16.17
CA PRO A 70 -11.02 2.17 15.37
C PRO A 70 -11.09 3.25 14.28
N LEU A 71 -10.39 4.36 14.49
CA LEU A 71 -10.38 5.52 13.59
C LEU A 71 -9.73 5.21 12.23
N TRP A 72 -8.63 4.44 12.20
CA TRP A 72 -7.91 4.14 10.95
C TRP A 72 -8.76 3.24 10.04
N SER A 73 -9.37 2.19 10.61
CA SER A 73 -10.29 1.33 9.86
C SER A 73 -11.49 2.12 9.32
N ALA A 74 -12.08 3.02 10.13
CA ALA A 74 -13.18 3.86 9.67
C ALA A 74 -12.77 4.83 8.54
N ALA A 75 -11.56 5.40 8.61
CA ALA A 75 -11.02 6.27 7.57
C ALA A 75 -10.84 5.50 6.24
N LEU A 76 -10.22 4.32 6.28
CA LEU A 76 -10.03 3.44 5.12
C LEU A 76 -11.36 3.05 4.48
N VAL A 77 -12.30 2.51 5.26
CA VAL A 77 -13.64 2.13 4.77
C VAL A 77 -14.34 3.31 4.11
N THR A 78 -14.28 4.49 4.73
CA THR A 78 -14.96 5.69 4.20
C THR A 78 -14.34 6.18 2.90
N PHE A 79 -13.00 6.12 2.79
CA PHE A 79 -12.26 6.54 1.60
C PHE A 79 -12.57 5.64 0.41
N PHE A 80 -12.50 4.31 0.59
CA PHE A 80 -12.81 3.36 -0.47
C PHE A 80 -14.30 3.24 -0.81
N ALA A 81 -15.19 3.75 0.05
CA ALA A 81 -16.60 3.97 -0.31
C ALA A 81 -16.82 5.18 -1.24
N GLY A 82 -15.76 5.89 -1.64
CA GLY A 82 -15.84 7.09 -2.50
C GLY A 82 -16.54 8.28 -1.83
N LYS A 83 -16.62 8.29 -0.49
CA LYS A 83 -17.28 9.36 0.26
C LYS A 83 -16.34 10.54 0.48
N ARG A 84 -16.92 11.72 0.63
CA ARG A 84 -16.19 12.91 1.07
C ARG A 84 -15.82 12.79 2.54
N ILE A 85 -14.53 12.79 2.85
CA ILE A 85 -13.98 12.77 4.19
C ILE A 85 -13.60 14.20 4.58
N LYS A 86 -14.14 14.68 5.70
CA LYS A 86 -13.87 16.02 6.26
C LYS A 86 -13.30 15.98 7.68
N GLU A 87 -13.29 14.80 8.27
CA GLU A 87 -12.93 14.55 9.66
C GLU A 87 -11.84 13.48 9.69
N ASN A 88 -11.01 13.48 10.74
CA ASN A 88 -9.94 12.51 10.96
C ASN A 88 -8.92 12.45 9.80
N LEU A 89 -8.63 13.59 9.15
CA LEU A 89 -7.63 13.65 8.07
C LEU A 89 -6.20 13.47 8.62
N ASP A 90 -5.99 13.82 9.89
CA ASP A 90 -4.79 13.56 10.69
C ASP A 90 -4.48 12.07 10.84
N ALA A 91 -5.52 11.21 10.90
CA ALA A 91 -5.32 9.75 10.95
C ALA A 91 -4.51 9.23 9.75
N TRP A 92 -4.61 9.87 8.58
CA TRP A 92 -3.81 9.48 7.40
C TRP A 92 -2.34 9.82 7.56
N THR A 93 -2.04 10.94 8.20
CA THR A 93 -0.66 11.32 8.54
C THR A 93 -0.07 10.33 9.56
N GLU A 94 -0.85 9.94 10.58
CA GLU A 94 -0.42 8.92 11.54
C GLU A 94 -0.16 7.56 10.89
N MET A 95 -1.06 7.12 9.99
CA MET A 95 -0.87 5.90 9.21
C MET A 95 0.42 5.95 8.38
N ALA A 96 0.70 7.09 7.74
CA ALA A 96 1.91 7.27 6.93
C ALA A 96 3.18 7.19 7.81
N TYR A 97 3.19 7.80 8.99
CA TYR A 97 4.29 7.66 9.94
C TYR A 97 4.51 6.21 10.39
N ALA A 98 3.44 5.46 10.63
CA ALA A 98 3.54 4.05 11.00
C ALA A 98 4.12 3.20 9.85
N LEU A 99 3.68 3.45 8.61
CA LEU A 99 4.22 2.79 7.41
C LEU A 99 5.70 3.07 7.19
N ARG A 100 6.14 4.32 7.38
CA ARG A 100 7.53 4.75 7.13
C ARG A 100 8.55 3.98 7.96
N ARG A 101 8.17 3.41 9.11
CA ARG A 101 9.06 2.55 9.91
C ARG A 101 9.60 1.38 9.10
N PHE A 102 8.83 0.84 8.14
CA PHE A 102 9.23 -0.31 7.32
C PHE A 102 10.09 0.07 6.10
N PHE A 103 10.27 1.36 5.79
CA PHE A 103 10.86 1.81 4.51
C PHE A 103 12.38 1.56 4.41
N ALA A 104 13.01 1.14 5.50
CA ALA A 104 14.37 0.63 5.51
C ALA A 104 14.52 -0.69 4.73
N ARG A 105 13.42 -1.40 4.51
CA ARG A 105 13.36 -2.68 3.80
C ARG A 105 12.78 -2.53 2.38
N PRO A 106 13.01 -3.52 1.49
CA PRO A 106 12.28 -3.63 0.24
C PRO A 106 10.83 -4.05 0.54
N ILE A 107 9.90 -3.09 0.44
CA ILE A 107 8.50 -3.32 0.77
C ILE A 107 7.60 -3.26 -0.46
N ILE A 108 6.51 -4.02 -0.37
CA ILE A 108 5.34 -3.94 -1.22
C ILE A 108 4.16 -3.53 -0.33
N LEU A 109 3.31 -2.67 -0.86
CA LEU A 109 2.09 -2.24 -0.19
C LEU A 109 0.89 -2.86 -0.89
N ALA A 110 -0.11 -3.26 -0.11
CA ALA A 110 -1.44 -3.52 -0.63
C ALA A 110 -2.21 -2.19 -0.82
N ARG A 111 -3.42 -2.27 -1.37
CA ARG A 111 -4.23 -1.10 -1.74
C ARG A 111 -4.37 -0.07 -0.60
N HIS A 112 -4.58 -0.50 0.65
CA HIS A 112 -4.77 0.46 1.75
C HIS A 112 -3.46 1.15 2.14
N GLY A 113 -2.35 0.42 2.24
CA GLY A 113 -1.04 1.01 2.46
C GLY A 113 -0.66 1.99 1.34
N ALA A 114 -0.94 1.63 0.09
CA ALA A 114 -0.70 2.50 -1.05
C ALA A 114 -1.56 3.77 -1.02
N ALA A 115 -2.83 3.67 -0.61
CA ALA A 115 -3.71 4.83 -0.46
C ALA A 115 -3.23 5.82 0.61
N VAL A 116 -2.62 5.31 1.69
CA VAL A 116 -2.01 6.16 2.72
C VAL A 116 -0.89 7.02 2.13
N LEU A 117 0.02 6.41 1.37
CA LEU A 117 1.07 7.18 0.68
C LEU A 117 0.52 8.11 -0.39
N ALA A 118 -0.55 7.70 -1.07
CA ALA A 118 -1.17 8.53 -2.09
C ALA A 118 -1.75 9.81 -1.50
N LEU A 119 -2.44 9.71 -0.35
CA LEU A 119 -2.97 10.88 0.35
C LEU A 119 -1.87 11.73 0.98
N GLU A 120 -0.83 11.13 1.55
CA GLU A 120 0.33 11.87 2.05
C GLU A 120 0.95 12.73 0.93
N ALA A 121 1.16 12.15 -0.26
CA ALA A 121 1.69 12.88 -1.41
C ALA A 121 0.75 14.02 -1.87
N VAL A 122 -0.57 13.84 -1.81
CA VAL A 122 -1.54 14.90 -2.11
C VAL A 122 -1.50 16.02 -1.07
N PHE A 123 -1.33 15.70 0.21
CA PHE A 123 -1.23 16.70 1.28
C PHE A 123 0.06 17.53 1.10
N ASP A 124 1.17 16.87 0.80
CA ASP A 124 2.44 17.52 0.52
C ASP A 124 2.34 18.44 -0.72
N GLU A 125 1.73 17.98 -1.80
CA GLU A 125 1.51 18.77 -3.03
C GLU A 125 0.61 20.00 -2.80
N LEU A 126 -0.38 19.89 -1.90
CA LEU A 126 -1.21 21.02 -1.47
C LEU A 126 -0.49 21.97 -0.51
N GLY A 127 0.66 21.57 0.03
CA GLY A 127 1.38 22.32 1.06
C GLY A 127 0.73 22.24 2.45
N GLY A 128 -0.11 21.23 2.69
CA GLY A 128 -0.79 21.01 3.97
C GLY A 128 -2.04 20.13 3.88
N MET A 129 -2.69 19.96 5.03
CA MET A 129 -3.89 19.13 5.15
C MET A 129 -5.09 19.82 4.47
N PRO A 130 -5.78 19.17 3.51
CA PRO A 130 -6.99 19.71 2.89
C PRO A 130 -8.17 19.75 3.87
N LYS A 131 -9.25 20.44 3.49
CA LYS A 131 -10.52 20.43 4.25
C LYS A 131 -11.40 19.23 3.92
N VAL A 132 -11.30 18.73 2.69
CA VAL A 132 -12.04 17.56 2.23
C VAL A 132 -11.22 16.75 1.26
N VAL A 133 -11.29 15.43 1.39
CA VAL A 133 -10.78 14.49 0.38
C VAL A 133 -11.83 13.48 -0.05
N ARG A 134 -11.68 12.93 -1.24
CA ARG A 134 -12.51 11.85 -1.76
C ARG A 134 -11.70 11.02 -2.75
N LEU A 135 -11.76 9.70 -2.62
CA LEU A 135 -11.33 8.80 -3.69
C LEU A 135 -12.36 8.84 -4.82
N VAL A 136 -11.92 9.18 -6.02
CA VAL A 136 -12.76 9.26 -7.22
C VAL A 136 -12.66 7.96 -8.01
N ARG A 137 -11.43 7.50 -8.24
CA ARG A 137 -11.13 6.26 -8.96
C ARG A 137 -9.93 5.56 -8.37
N TYR A 138 -9.89 4.24 -8.49
CA TYR A 138 -8.73 3.43 -8.15
C TYR A 138 -8.65 2.21 -9.07
N ARG A 139 -7.44 1.88 -9.51
CA ARG A 139 -7.10 0.68 -10.26
C ARG A 139 -5.73 0.16 -9.85
N ALA A 140 -5.54 -1.15 -9.91
CA ALA A 140 -4.22 -1.77 -9.90
C ALA A 140 -3.71 -1.92 -11.34
N GLY A 141 -2.67 -1.18 -11.69
CA GLY A 141 -1.94 -1.34 -12.96
C GLY A 141 -0.79 -2.34 -12.83
N HIS A 142 -0.19 -2.71 -13.97
CA HIS A 142 1.02 -3.53 -14.01
C HIS A 142 2.28 -2.66 -14.19
N LEU A 143 3.42 -3.08 -13.61
CA LEU A 143 4.71 -2.38 -13.76
C LEU A 143 5.12 -2.15 -15.23
N GLU A 144 4.70 -3.02 -16.14
CA GLU A 144 5.03 -2.98 -17.58
C GLU A 144 3.98 -2.24 -18.42
N GLU A 145 3.03 -1.51 -17.83
CA GLU A 145 2.06 -0.75 -18.63
C GLU A 145 2.76 0.29 -19.54
N ASP A 146 2.56 0.15 -20.86
CA ASP A 146 3.03 1.08 -21.87
C ASP A 146 2.33 2.44 -21.71
N GLY A 147 2.96 3.38 -21.00
CA GLY A 147 2.45 4.74 -20.87
C GLY A 147 2.93 5.49 -19.64
N SER A 148 2.59 6.78 -19.56
CA SER A 148 2.78 7.55 -18.34
C SER A 148 1.66 7.22 -17.34
N PRO A 149 1.96 6.88 -16.08
CA PRO A 149 0.93 6.68 -15.04
C PRO A 149 -0.01 7.89 -14.89
N ALA A 150 0.47 9.09 -15.20
CA ALA A 150 -0.34 10.32 -15.22
C ALA A 150 -1.47 10.28 -16.26
N GLN A 151 -1.34 9.50 -17.32
CA GLN A 151 -2.30 9.40 -18.43
C GLN A 151 -3.02 8.05 -18.48
N ALA A 152 -2.69 7.12 -17.58
CA ALA A 152 -3.33 5.81 -17.51
C ALA A 152 -4.86 5.95 -17.41
N ASP A 153 -5.56 5.03 -18.06
CA ASP A 153 -7.00 4.87 -17.89
C ASP A 153 -7.23 4.22 -16.52
N LEU A 154 -8.08 4.84 -15.70
CA LEU A 154 -8.45 4.36 -14.36
C LEU A 154 -9.84 3.70 -14.38
N GLY A 155 -10.50 3.66 -15.54
CA GLY A 155 -11.90 3.24 -15.65
C GLY A 155 -12.86 4.19 -14.93
N ASP A 156 -14.05 3.69 -14.61
CA ASP A 156 -15.16 4.49 -14.07
C ASP A 156 -15.43 4.29 -12.57
N GLY A 157 -14.53 3.60 -11.85
CA GLY A 157 -14.82 3.20 -10.47
C GLY A 157 -13.61 3.03 -9.55
N ILE A 158 -13.91 2.50 -8.37
CA ILE A 158 -12.93 2.12 -7.35
C ILE A 158 -12.87 0.59 -7.38
N GLU A 159 -11.81 0.04 -7.97
CA GLU A 159 -11.62 -1.40 -8.07
C GLU A 159 -11.34 -2.07 -6.71
N GLU A 160 -11.56 -3.38 -6.66
CA GLU A 160 -11.19 -4.19 -5.50
C GLU A 160 -9.68 -4.31 -5.32
N ASN A 161 -9.25 -4.67 -4.12
CA ASN A 161 -7.83 -4.90 -3.85
C ASN A 161 -7.33 -6.09 -4.71
N PRO A 162 -6.19 -5.97 -5.41
CA PRO A 162 -5.57 -7.11 -6.07
C PRO A 162 -5.24 -8.21 -5.05
N PRO A 163 -5.28 -9.50 -5.46
CA PRO A 163 -4.83 -10.60 -4.61
C PRO A 163 -3.38 -10.39 -4.17
N THR A 164 -3.05 -10.77 -2.93
CA THR A 164 -1.67 -10.67 -2.39
C THR A 164 -0.64 -11.31 -3.30
N LEU A 165 -1.02 -12.43 -3.94
CA LEU A 165 -0.18 -13.14 -4.90
C LEU A 165 0.31 -12.24 -6.03
N ASN A 166 -0.43 -11.21 -6.43
CA ASN A 166 -0.12 -10.38 -7.58
C ASN A 166 0.64 -9.09 -7.23
N LEU A 167 0.80 -8.78 -5.94
CA LEU A 167 1.24 -7.45 -5.52
C LEU A 167 2.69 -7.10 -5.93
N GLY A 168 3.54 -8.09 -6.18
CA GLY A 168 4.94 -7.90 -6.56
C GLY A 168 5.17 -7.27 -7.93
N TYR A 169 4.13 -7.14 -8.76
CA TYR A 169 4.18 -6.44 -10.04
C TYR A 169 3.07 -5.40 -10.23
N VAL A 170 2.41 -5.02 -9.14
CA VAL A 170 1.31 -4.05 -9.17
C VAL A 170 1.85 -2.64 -8.91
N VAL A 171 1.33 -1.69 -9.69
CA VAL A 171 1.39 -0.26 -9.39
C VAL A 171 -0.01 0.20 -9.04
N HIS A 172 -0.18 0.86 -7.90
CA HIS A 172 -1.48 1.38 -7.50
C HIS A 172 -1.69 2.76 -8.13
N LEU A 173 -2.84 2.95 -8.78
CA LEU A 173 -3.20 4.19 -9.44
C LEU A 173 -4.47 4.76 -8.80
N PHE A 174 -4.42 6.02 -8.40
CA PHE A 174 -5.52 6.71 -7.73
C PHE A 174 -5.87 8.00 -8.46
N GLU A 175 -7.16 8.32 -8.49
CA GLU A 175 -7.65 9.68 -8.71
C GLU A 175 -8.32 10.19 -7.45
N ILE A 176 -7.78 11.26 -6.87
CA ILE A 176 -8.19 11.81 -5.59
C ILE A 176 -8.65 13.26 -5.82
N GLU A 177 -9.84 13.59 -5.33
CA GLU A 177 -10.30 14.97 -5.21
C GLU A 177 -9.93 15.47 -3.82
N ALA A 178 -9.20 16.59 -3.73
CA ALA A 178 -8.93 17.29 -2.48
C ALA A 178 -9.22 18.79 -2.64
N ASP A 179 -10.11 19.33 -1.80
CA ASP A 179 -10.58 20.73 -1.86
C ASP A 179 -11.06 21.20 -3.25
N GLY A 180 -11.65 20.28 -4.02
CA GLY A 180 -12.14 20.52 -5.38
C GLY A 180 -11.07 20.46 -6.48
N VAL A 181 -9.82 20.18 -6.11
CA VAL A 181 -8.71 19.93 -7.05
C VAL A 181 -8.56 18.43 -7.24
N PHE A 182 -8.35 17.99 -8.48
CA PHE A 182 -8.14 16.58 -8.80
C PHE A 182 -6.65 16.28 -8.91
N PHE A 183 -6.26 15.15 -8.34
CA PHE A 183 -4.90 14.63 -8.34
C PHE A 183 -4.91 13.23 -8.90
N ARG A 184 -3.95 12.92 -9.75
CA ARG A 184 -3.57 11.55 -10.09
C ARG A 184 -2.37 11.17 -9.27
N VAL A 185 -2.39 9.97 -8.70
CA VAL A 185 -1.30 9.48 -7.87
C VAL A 185 -0.96 8.04 -8.27
N SER A 186 0.32 7.78 -8.46
CA SER A 186 0.87 6.43 -8.67
C SER A 186 1.69 6.06 -7.44
N VAL A 187 1.47 4.84 -6.94
CA VAL A 187 2.24 4.30 -5.82
C VAL A 187 2.83 2.94 -6.22
N ASP A 188 4.15 2.85 -6.12
CA ASP A 188 4.95 1.66 -6.40
C ASP A 188 5.90 1.40 -5.22
N GLY A 189 5.58 0.36 -4.44
CA GLY A 189 6.22 0.07 -3.16
C GLY A 189 6.17 1.28 -2.23
N LYS A 190 7.32 1.85 -1.91
CA LYS A 190 7.47 3.05 -1.05
C LYS A 190 7.51 4.38 -1.81
N ARG A 191 7.34 4.38 -3.13
CA ARG A 191 7.42 5.58 -3.97
C ARG A 191 6.03 6.03 -4.36
N ALA A 192 5.71 7.29 -4.08
CA ALA A 192 4.51 7.94 -4.58
C ALA A 192 4.89 9.04 -5.57
N GLN A 193 4.16 9.14 -6.69
CA GLN A 193 4.25 10.22 -7.66
C GLN A 193 2.87 10.86 -7.82
N VAL A 194 2.81 12.18 -7.76
CA VAL A 194 1.56 12.95 -7.80
C VAL A 194 1.58 13.92 -8.98
N TRP A 195 0.43 14.02 -9.65
CA TRP A 195 0.18 14.99 -10.71
C TRP A 195 -1.12 15.69 -10.44
N ARG A 196 -1.07 17.02 -10.42
CA ARG A 196 -2.28 17.84 -10.38
C ARG A 196 -2.95 17.84 -11.76
N SER A 197 -4.21 17.44 -11.81
CA SER A 197 -5.02 17.57 -13.02
C SER A 197 -5.33 19.04 -13.28
N ALA A 198 -5.21 19.44 -14.55
CA ALA A 198 -5.50 20.81 -15.01
C ALA A 198 -6.99 21.15 -14.93
#